data_AF-A0A0C1F9J8-F1
#
_entry.id   AF-A0A0C1F9J8-F1
#
_cell.length_a   1.000
_cell.length_b   1.000
_cell.length_c   1.000
_cell.angle_alpha   90.00
_cell.angle_beta   90.00
_cell.angle_gamma   90.00
#
_symmetry.space_group_name_H-M   'P 1'
#
loop_
_entity.id
_entity.type
_entity.pdbx_description
1 polymer ?
#
loop_
_entity_poly.entity_id
_entity_poly.type
_entity_poly.pdbx_seq_one_letter_code
_entity_poly.pdbx_strand_id
1 'polypeptide(L)'
;MNKENTIVGQLQKNVVRHYGKQINNATDCINLASLLTEKFNTNISAQTLRRFFGLIKSTSGSGHFTLDLLSKFCGYKDFKHFSHSYSNTELELFFGNIENTNQNYWEKSEQLCKQIANSPGLLVTTHRRLMSFPMARKYFIENHPLRDMLGTVYSQYFSAYLKFSTSNEAKIFAYGFLFKSAFLLQNKELMELYIKKVRDTEITDDVYLIPAGLKYGVQLLYADFTGNEYLFRKYFAEMKKVRLQYIEASEKSVCSFEYTVLESLIFTNRTKEMKFLIENNTVQKDSDKDFIPAKRKKIHDEVWKILCATAYQKMDDQKNSDLYLSRVNLENLGIGWEKYYSMMYYFVQLKSTDQHERLNIISKIKILIDDTYFSYYEDLLSDYLNVSEKELVLVSKK
;
A
#
# COMPACT_ATOMS: atom_id res chain seq x y z
N MET A 1 6.70 0.60 15.48
CA MET A 1 8.11 0.70 15.96
C MET A 1 9.00 1.16 14.81
N ASN A 2 9.78 2.24 14.97
CA ASN A 2 10.60 2.83 13.89
C ASN A 2 11.61 1.79 13.33
N LYS A 3 11.82 1.74 12.01
CA LYS A 3 12.70 0.75 11.33
C LYS A 3 14.10 0.71 11.94
N GLU A 4 14.63 1.88 12.29
CA GLU A 4 15.92 2.05 12.94
C GLU A 4 15.95 1.44 14.34
N ASN A 5 14.88 1.59 15.14
CA ASN A 5 14.80 1.02 16.50
C ASN A 5 14.81 -0.52 16.48
N THR A 6 14.18 -1.14 15.47
CA THR A 6 14.20 -2.60 15.32
C THR A 6 15.61 -3.12 15.00
N ILE A 7 16.32 -2.44 14.09
CA ILE A 7 17.69 -2.81 13.70
C ILE A 7 18.67 -2.59 14.86
N VAL A 8 18.53 -1.49 15.59
CA VAL A 8 19.32 -1.22 16.80
C VAL A 8 19.07 -2.28 17.88
N GLY A 9 17.82 -2.68 18.10
CA GLY A 9 17.48 -3.78 19.01
C GLY A 9 18.11 -5.12 18.62
N GLN A 10 18.26 -5.38 17.32
CA GLN A 10 18.98 -6.57 16.86
C GLN A 10 20.50 -6.44 17.04
N LEU A 11 21.06 -5.25 16.80
CA LEU A 11 22.49 -5.01 17.05
C LEU A 11 22.82 -5.31 18.53
N GLN A 12 21.97 -4.91 19.47
CA GLN A 12 22.12 -5.28 20.89
C GLN A 12 22.25 -6.79 21.09
N LYS A 13 21.35 -7.58 20.49
CA LYS A 13 21.37 -9.05 20.60
C LYS A 13 22.64 -9.66 19.99
N ASN A 14 23.09 -9.15 18.85
CA ASN A 14 24.31 -9.63 18.21
C ASN A 14 25.56 -9.28 19.03
N VAL A 15 25.61 -8.09 19.64
CA VAL A 15 26.70 -7.71 20.55
C VAL A 15 26.72 -8.65 21.75
N VAL A 16 25.58 -8.94 22.38
CA VAL A 16 25.49 -9.90 23.50
C VAL A 16 25.98 -11.30 23.08
N ARG A 17 25.58 -11.75 21.89
CA ARG A 17 26.03 -13.05 21.34
C ARG A 17 27.54 -13.09 21.09
N HIS A 18 28.11 -12.04 20.50
CA HIS A 18 29.55 -11.97 20.20
C HIS A 18 30.39 -11.75 21.47
N TYR A 19 29.84 -11.04 22.45
CA TYR A 19 30.45 -10.85 23.77
C TYR A 19 30.42 -12.14 24.61
N GLY A 20 29.49 -13.05 24.35
CA GLY A 20 29.38 -14.34 25.04
C GLY A 20 28.80 -14.25 26.46
N LYS A 21 28.35 -13.06 26.89
CA LYS A 21 27.76 -12.81 28.20
C LYS A 21 26.58 -11.84 28.09
N GLN A 22 25.57 -12.05 28.93
CA GLN A 22 24.46 -11.11 29.09
C GLN A 22 24.95 -9.78 29.67
N ILE A 23 24.31 -8.68 29.28
CA ILE A 23 24.64 -7.32 29.73
C ILE A 23 23.44 -6.80 30.53
N ASN A 24 23.49 -6.99 31.84
CA ASN A 24 22.35 -6.71 32.72
C ASN A 24 22.62 -5.56 33.69
N ASN A 25 23.89 -5.17 33.88
CA ASN A 25 24.28 -4.18 34.87
C ASN A 25 25.42 -3.27 34.37
N ALA A 26 25.74 -2.25 35.17
CA ALA A 26 26.78 -1.29 34.85
C ALA A 26 28.17 -1.92 34.73
N THR A 27 28.48 -2.95 35.52
CA THR A 27 29.75 -3.68 35.48
C THR A 27 29.95 -4.39 34.15
N ASP A 28 28.90 -5.00 33.60
CA ASP A 28 28.94 -5.62 32.27
C ASP A 28 29.26 -4.59 31.17
N CYS A 29 28.68 -3.38 31.26
CA CYS A 29 29.00 -2.29 30.32
C CYS A 29 30.42 -1.75 30.49
N ILE A 30 30.98 -1.72 31.70
CA ILE A 30 32.38 -1.32 31.94
C ILE A 30 33.30 -2.33 31.26
N ASN A 31 33.06 -3.62 31.48
CA ASN A 31 33.88 -4.68 30.92
C ASN A 31 33.80 -4.70 29.38
N LEU A 32 32.61 -4.50 28.81
CA LEU A 32 32.46 -4.38 27.36
C LEU A 32 33.16 -3.13 26.81
N ALA A 33 33.08 -1.99 27.50
CA ALA A 33 33.78 -0.78 27.09
C ALA A 33 35.30 -0.99 27.06
N SER A 34 35.88 -1.59 28.11
CA SER A 34 37.30 -1.93 28.16
C SER A 34 37.72 -2.85 27.01
N LEU A 35 36.92 -3.89 26.73
CA LEU A 35 37.17 -4.81 25.62
C LEU A 35 37.14 -4.10 24.25
N LEU A 36 36.16 -3.21 24.04
CA LEU A 36 36.05 -2.45 22.79
C LEU A 36 37.22 -1.48 22.61
N THR A 37 37.64 -0.82 23.69
CA THR A 37 38.79 0.09 23.67
C THR A 37 40.08 -0.65 23.39
N GLU A 38 40.30 -1.81 24.01
CA GLU A 38 41.46 -2.66 23.72
C GLU A 38 41.47 -3.15 22.26
N LYS A 39 40.33 -3.64 21.77
CA LYS A 39 40.24 -4.27 20.44
C LYS A 39 40.30 -3.28 19.27
N PHE A 40 39.78 -2.07 19.44
CA PHE A 40 39.64 -1.09 18.35
C PHE A 40 40.41 0.20 18.56
N ASN A 41 41.16 0.33 19.68
CA ASN A 41 41.86 1.56 20.06
C ASN A 41 40.97 2.81 19.99
N THR A 42 39.71 2.68 20.43
CA THR A 42 38.71 3.75 20.41
C THR A 42 38.10 3.95 21.79
N ASN A 43 37.85 5.20 22.17
CA ASN A 43 37.24 5.53 23.45
C ASN A 43 35.71 5.48 23.35
N ILE A 44 35.10 4.47 23.97
CA ILE A 44 33.66 4.42 24.20
C ILE A 44 33.40 4.36 25.71
N SER A 45 32.53 5.24 26.20
CA SER A 45 32.21 5.26 27.63
C SER A 45 31.23 4.15 28.01
N ALA A 46 31.39 3.57 29.20
CA ALA A 46 30.42 2.63 29.76
C ALA A 46 29.00 3.25 29.86
N GLN A 47 28.88 4.57 30.04
CA GLN A 47 27.59 5.27 30.06
C GLN A 47 26.90 5.28 28.69
N THR A 48 27.66 5.39 27.60
CA THR A 48 27.13 5.27 26.24
C THR A 48 26.55 3.87 26.02
N LEU A 49 27.23 2.82 26.48
CA LEU A 49 26.73 1.44 26.40
C LEU A 49 25.51 1.21 27.29
N ARG A 50 25.48 1.76 28.52
CA ARG A 50 24.30 1.66 29.40
C ARG A 50 23.05 2.27 28.77
N ARG A 51 23.18 3.40 28.06
CA ARG A 51 22.08 3.99 27.27
C ARG A 51 21.72 3.10 26.09
N PHE A 52 22.71 2.62 25.35
CA PHE A 52 22.50 1.75 24.19
C PHE A 52 21.73 0.48 24.55
N PHE A 53 22.03 -0.18 25.68
CA PHE A 53 21.33 -1.39 26.14
C PHE A 53 20.05 -1.10 26.96
N GLY A 54 19.65 0.16 27.10
CA GLY A 54 18.43 0.54 27.82
C GLY A 54 18.49 0.38 29.35
N LEU A 55 19.69 0.27 29.94
CA LEU A 55 19.89 0.20 31.40
C LEU A 55 19.66 1.55 32.08
N ILE A 56 19.76 2.65 31.33
CA ILE A 56 19.40 4.01 31.77
C ILE A 56 18.65 4.73 30.65
N LYS A 57 17.74 5.64 31.02
CA LYS A 57 16.97 6.44 30.05
C LYS A 57 17.90 7.36 29.25
N SER A 58 17.65 7.47 27.95
CA SER A 58 18.31 8.42 27.05
C SER A 58 17.28 9.35 26.43
N THR A 59 17.60 10.63 26.33
CA THR A 59 16.78 11.64 25.62
C THR A 59 17.15 11.75 24.14
N SER A 60 18.27 11.15 23.72
CA SER A 60 18.76 11.11 22.34
C SER A 60 19.08 9.69 21.89
N GLY A 61 18.97 9.44 20.58
CA GLY A 61 19.35 8.17 19.97
C GLY A 61 20.84 7.87 20.07
N SER A 62 21.21 6.61 19.84
CA SER A 62 22.62 6.20 19.82
C SER A 62 23.35 6.88 18.65
N GLY A 63 24.46 7.56 18.93
CA GLY A 63 25.22 8.24 17.88
C GLY A 63 25.79 7.25 16.85
N HIS A 64 25.88 7.68 15.58
CA HIS A 64 26.38 6.86 14.47
C HIS A 64 27.72 6.18 14.78
N PHE A 65 28.64 6.89 15.44
CA PHE A 65 29.92 6.33 15.88
C PHE A 65 29.75 5.07 16.76
N THR A 66 28.79 5.09 17.69
CA THR A 66 28.52 3.95 18.58
C THR A 66 27.96 2.78 17.80
N LEU A 67 27.03 3.05 16.88
CA LEU A 67 26.41 2.02 16.04
C LEU A 67 27.44 1.36 15.12
N ASP A 68 28.33 2.15 14.51
CA ASP A 68 29.41 1.65 13.65
C ASP A 68 30.42 0.81 14.44
N LEU A 69 30.84 1.29 15.62
CA LEU A 69 31.79 0.56 16.47
C LEU A 69 31.23 -0.79 16.92
N LEU A 70 29.98 -0.83 17.36
CA LEU A 70 29.33 -2.07 17.78
C LEU A 70 29.06 -3.02 16.61
N SER A 71 28.81 -2.48 15.41
CA SER A 71 28.70 -3.29 14.19
C SER A 71 30.04 -3.91 13.82
N LYS A 72 31.14 -3.16 13.94
CA LYS A 72 32.52 -3.67 13.78
C LYS A 72 32.87 -4.73 14.80
N PHE A 73 32.47 -4.55 16.05
CA PHE A 73 32.63 -5.58 17.07
C PHE A 73 31.96 -6.89 16.69
N CYS A 74 30.78 -6.83 16.07
CA CYS A 74 30.06 -8.00 15.56
C CYS A 74 30.60 -8.54 14.22
N GLY A 75 31.69 -8.00 13.68
CA GLY A 75 32.32 -8.46 12.43
C GLY A 75 31.83 -7.80 11.14
N TYR A 76 31.07 -6.69 11.23
CA TYR A 76 30.58 -5.94 10.07
C TYR A 76 31.44 -4.70 9.79
N LYS A 77 31.41 -4.17 8.56
CA LYS A 77 32.20 -2.97 8.20
C LYS A 77 31.78 -1.72 8.98
N ASP A 78 30.46 -1.51 9.09
CA ASP A 78 29.81 -0.36 9.71
C ASP A 78 28.33 -0.70 9.98
N PHE A 79 27.58 0.23 10.57
CA PHE A 79 26.16 0.04 10.87
C PHE A 79 25.29 -0.10 9.61
N LYS A 80 25.69 0.54 8.51
CA LYS A 80 25.00 0.40 7.23
C LYS A 80 25.12 -1.02 6.69
N HIS A 81 26.32 -1.62 6.77
CA HIS A 81 26.61 -2.99 6.39
C HIS A 81 25.87 -4.00 7.27
N PHE A 82 25.85 -3.77 8.59
CA PHE A 82 25.06 -4.56 9.53
C PHE A 82 23.55 -4.51 9.20
N SER A 83 23.02 -3.31 8.98
CA SER A 83 21.60 -3.09 8.65
C SER A 83 21.19 -3.81 7.37
N HIS A 84 22.06 -3.80 6.34
CA HIS A 84 21.85 -4.52 5.08
C HIS A 84 21.91 -6.03 5.29
N SER A 85 22.92 -6.54 6.00
CA SER A 85 23.06 -7.98 6.26
C SER A 85 21.89 -8.52 7.08
N TYR A 86 21.45 -7.82 8.12
CA TYR A 86 20.29 -8.24 8.90
C TYR A 86 19.01 -8.27 8.06
N SER A 87 18.79 -7.24 7.24
CA SER A 87 17.66 -7.22 6.30
C SER A 87 17.72 -8.42 5.35
N ASN A 88 18.92 -8.79 4.85
CA ASN A 88 19.11 -9.95 3.99
C ASN A 88 18.87 -11.29 4.70
N THR A 89 19.27 -11.46 5.96
CA THR A 89 19.00 -12.70 6.71
C THR A 89 17.51 -12.88 7.02
N GLU A 90 16.78 -11.81 7.34
CA GLU A 90 15.31 -11.88 7.48
C GLU A 90 14.63 -12.26 6.15
N LEU A 91 15.19 -11.78 5.05
CA LEU A 91 14.72 -12.06 3.70
C LEU A 91 14.99 -13.51 3.29
N GLU A 92 16.17 -14.08 3.58
CA GLU A 92 16.49 -15.49 3.35
C GLU A 92 15.58 -16.43 4.15
N LEU A 93 15.27 -16.08 5.41
CA LEU A 93 14.35 -16.86 6.26
C LEU A 93 12.91 -16.91 5.73
N PHE A 94 12.51 -15.92 4.94
CA PHE A 94 11.13 -15.79 4.46
C PHE A 94 10.97 -16.19 2.98
N PHE A 95 11.99 -15.90 2.16
CA PHE A 95 11.98 -16.09 0.72
C PHE A 95 12.95 -17.19 0.23
N GLY A 96 13.70 -17.86 1.12
CA GLY A 96 14.75 -18.84 0.79
C GLY A 96 16.09 -18.19 0.40
N ASN A 97 17.18 -18.98 0.35
CA ASN A 97 18.54 -18.52 -0.05
C ASN A 97 18.52 -17.79 -1.40
N ILE A 98 19.31 -16.72 -1.53
CA ILE A 98 19.31 -15.83 -2.71
C ILE A 98 20.74 -15.70 -3.24
N GLU A 99 20.95 -16.15 -4.47
CA GLU A 99 22.04 -15.63 -5.30
C GLU A 99 21.57 -14.29 -5.90
N ASN A 100 22.10 -13.19 -5.33
CA ASN A 100 22.11 -11.79 -5.82
C ASN A 100 20.85 -11.12 -6.45
N THR A 101 20.60 -9.89 -5.96
CA THR A 101 19.82 -8.73 -6.50
C THR A 101 18.37 -8.48 -6.01
N ASN A 102 18.06 -7.18 -5.82
CA ASN A 102 16.76 -6.62 -5.37
C ASN A 102 15.56 -6.96 -6.29
N GLN A 103 15.79 -7.33 -7.55
CA GLN A 103 14.74 -7.77 -8.48
C GLN A 103 14.05 -9.05 -8.01
N ASN A 104 14.77 -9.91 -7.29
CA ASN A 104 14.29 -11.20 -6.82
C ASN A 104 13.16 -11.08 -5.78
N TYR A 105 13.14 -10.00 -4.97
CA TYR A 105 12.09 -9.81 -3.96
C TYR A 105 10.73 -9.44 -4.52
N TRP A 106 10.70 -8.71 -5.63
CA TRP A 106 9.45 -8.39 -6.31
C TRP A 106 8.78 -9.65 -6.86
N GLU A 107 9.56 -10.48 -7.54
CA GLU A 107 9.10 -11.73 -8.12
C GLU A 107 8.66 -12.72 -7.04
N LYS A 108 9.43 -12.86 -5.96
CA LYS A 108 9.05 -13.73 -4.83
C LYS A 108 7.84 -13.21 -4.06
N SER A 109 7.69 -11.89 -3.92
CA SER A 109 6.47 -11.29 -3.36
C SER A 109 5.26 -11.62 -4.24
N GLU A 110 5.39 -11.48 -5.56
CA GLU A 110 4.34 -11.84 -6.52
C GLU A 110 4.01 -13.34 -6.48
N GLN A 111 5.01 -14.22 -6.37
CA GLN A 111 4.81 -15.67 -6.19
C GLN A 111 4.10 -15.99 -4.87
N LEU A 112 4.45 -15.34 -3.77
CA LEU A 112 3.75 -15.51 -2.50
C LEU A 112 2.30 -15.02 -2.60
N CYS A 113 2.06 -13.89 -3.29
CA CYS A 113 0.70 -13.40 -3.55
C CYS A 113 -0.12 -14.44 -4.31
N LYS A 114 0.45 -15.05 -5.35
CA LYS A 114 -0.18 -16.16 -6.11
C LYS A 114 -0.50 -17.35 -5.19
N GLN A 115 0.44 -17.77 -4.35
CA GLN A 115 0.24 -18.89 -3.44
C GLN A 115 -0.87 -18.62 -2.40
N ILE A 116 -0.91 -17.41 -1.84
CA ILE A 116 -1.94 -16.99 -0.89
C ILE A 116 -3.30 -16.89 -1.58
N ALA A 117 -3.38 -16.28 -2.76
CA ALA A 117 -4.62 -16.15 -3.53
C ALA A 117 -5.21 -17.52 -3.89
N ASN A 118 -4.37 -18.51 -4.18
CA ASN A 118 -4.80 -19.86 -4.55
C ASN A 118 -5.01 -20.82 -3.36
N SER A 119 -4.83 -20.36 -2.11
CA SER A 119 -4.90 -21.24 -0.93
C SER A 119 -5.63 -20.59 0.24
N PRO A 120 -6.90 -20.96 0.50
CA PRO A 120 -7.67 -20.48 1.65
C PRO A 120 -6.95 -20.72 3.00
N GLY A 121 -6.27 -21.85 3.16
CA GLY A 121 -5.53 -22.17 4.39
C GLY A 121 -4.33 -21.27 4.63
N LEU A 122 -3.56 -20.96 3.58
CA LEU A 122 -2.44 -20.01 3.67
C LEU A 122 -2.96 -18.59 3.92
N LEU A 123 -4.04 -18.19 3.28
CA LEU A 123 -4.67 -16.89 3.46
C LEU A 123 -5.08 -16.62 4.93
N VAL A 124 -5.62 -17.63 5.63
CA VAL A 124 -6.02 -17.44 7.04
C VAL A 124 -4.81 -17.35 7.97
N THR A 125 -3.74 -18.10 7.71
CA THR A 125 -2.66 -18.30 8.69
C THR A 125 -1.44 -17.41 8.47
N THR A 126 -1.17 -17.00 7.22
CA THR A 126 0.11 -16.38 6.84
C THR A 126 0.28 -15.00 7.44
N HIS A 127 -0.78 -14.21 7.62
CA HIS A 127 -0.66 -12.83 8.13
C HIS A 127 0.08 -12.73 9.48
N ARG A 128 -0.13 -13.67 10.40
CA ARG A 128 0.48 -13.60 11.74
C ARG A 128 1.99 -13.67 11.67
N ARG A 129 2.50 -14.61 10.85
CA ARG A 129 3.93 -14.81 10.64
C ARG A 129 4.48 -13.74 9.72
N LEU A 130 3.79 -13.41 8.63
CA LEU A 130 4.24 -12.44 7.64
C LEU A 130 4.43 -11.05 8.24
N MET A 131 3.46 -10.60 9.03
CA MET A 131 3.45 -9.22 9.54
C MET A 131 4.53 -8.99 10.59
N SER A 132 5.12 -10.01 11.22
CA SER A 132 6.26 -9.80 12.12
C SER A 132 7.53 -9.37 11.38
N PHE A 133 7.67 -9.69 10.09
CA PHE A 133 8.88 -9.38 9.31
C PHE A 133 8.78 -8.01 8.63
N PRO A 134 9.69 -7.05 8.92
CA PRO A 134 9.67 -5.71 8.30
C PRO A 134 9.67 -5.71 6.77
N MET A 135 10.47 -6.57 6.14
CA MET A 135 10.55 -6.61 4.68
C MET A 135 9.29 -7.21 4.04
N ALA A 136 8.68 -8.20 4.68
CA ALA A 136 7.39 -8.70 4.23
C ALA A 136 6.31 -7.62 4.27
N ARG A 137 6.26 -6.81 5.34
CA ARG A 137 5.37 -5.64 5.40
C ARG A 137 5.62 -4.68 4.23
N LYS A 138 6.89 -4.36 3.94
CA LYS A 138 7.24 -3.47 2.83
C LYS A 138 6.84 -4.00 1.46
N TYR A 139 7.24 -5.23 1.12
CA TYR A 139 7.05 -5.74 -0.25
C TYR A 139 5.66 -6.31 -0.49
N PHE A 140 5.08 -7.02 0.48
CA PHE A 140 3.80 -7.71 0.32
C PHE A 140 2.59 -6.83 0.68
N ILE A 141 2.73 -5.91 1.63
CA ILE A 141 1.62 -5.03 2.03
C ILE A 141 1.76 -3.65 1.41
N GLU A 142 2.83 -2.91 1.73
CA GLU A 142 2.96 -1.50 1.33
C GLU A 142 3.11 -1.35 -0.19
N ASN A 143 3.94 -2.18 -0.81
CA ASN A 143 4.17 -2.12 -2.24
C ASN A 143 3.19 -2.95 -3.08
N HIS A 144 2.68 -4.05 -2.56
CA HIS A 144 1.79 -4.95 -3.32
C HIS A 144 0.44 -5.24 -2.62
N PRO A 145 -0.35 -4.22 -2.25
CA PRO A 145 -1.66 -4.48 -1.65
C PRO A 145 -2.56 -5.23 -2.64
N LEU A 146 -3.09 -6.40 -2.26
CA LEU A 146 -3.93 -7.25 -3.12
C LEU A 146 -5.37 -6.70 -3.12
N ARG A 147 -5.68 -5.81 -4.09
CA ARG A 147 -7.01 -5.21 -4.27
C ARG A 147 -8.07 -6.27 -4.46
N ASP A 148 -7.80 -7.26 -5.31
CA ASP A 148 -8.72 -8.36 -5.62
C ASP A 148 -9.20 -9.11 -4.38
N MET A 149 -8.40 -9.10 -3.30
CA MET A 149 -8.70 -9.85 -2.08
C MET A 149 -9.32 -8.98 -0.99
N LEU A 150 -9.61 -7.70 -1.23
CA LEU A 150 -10.15 -6.80 -0.20
C LEU A 150 -11.51 -7.26 0.35
N GLY A 151 -12.28 -8.06 -0.39
CA GLY A 151 -13.55 -8.63 0.07
C GLY A 151 -13.39 -9.91 0.90
N THR A 152 -12.15 -10.38 1.10
CA THR A 152 -11.83 -11.60 1.82
C THR A 152 -11.20 -11.33 3.19
N VAL A 153 -10.84 -12.40 3.91
CA VAL A 153 -10.06 -12.30 5.17
C VAL A 153 -8.68 -11.64 4.98
N TYR A 154 -8.19 -11.46 3.74
CA TYR A 154 -6.98 -10.68 3.45
C TYR A 154 -7.04 -9.27 4.04
N SER A 155 -8.21 -8.63 4.10
CA SER A 155 -8.39 -7.32 4.73
C SER A 155 -7.86 -7.27 6.17
N GLN A 156 -7.89 -8.38 6.90
CA GLN A 156 -7.36 -8.49 8.26
C GLN A 156 -5.83 -8.35 8.32
N TYR A 157 -5.12 -8.52 7.20
CA TYR A 157 -3.67 -8.31 7.11
C TYR A 157 -3.31 -6.86 7.42
N PHE A 158 -4.14 -5.88 7.02
CA PHE A 158 -3.92 -4.47 7.36
C PHE A 158 -4.08 -4.20 8.86
N SER A 159 -5.03 -4.89 9.52
CA SER A 159 -5.16 -4.83 10.97
C SER A 159 -3.96 -5.48 11.70
N ALA A 160 -3.45 -6.60 11.17
CA ALA A 160 -2.25 -7.25 11.70
C ALA A 160 -0.98 -6.40 11.46
N TYR A 161 -0.88 -5.74 10.31
CA TYR A 161 0.19 -4.80 9.95
C TYR A 161 0.30 -3.65 10.98
N LEU A 162 -0.83 -3.09 11.40
CA LEU A 162 -0.90 -1.99 12.38
C LEU A 162 -0.37 -2.35 13.78
N LYS A 163 -0.24 -3.65 14.09
CA LYS A 163 0.41 -4.10 15.35
C LYS A 163 1.91 -3.81 15.36
N PHE A 164 2.54 -3.69 14.19
CA PHE A 164 3.98 -3.50 14.04
C PHE A 164 4.34 -2.11 13.51
N SER A 165 3.51 -1.57 12.62
CA SER A 165 3.70 -0.28 11.96
C SER A 165 2.71 0.75 12.50
N THR A 166 3.22 1.75 13.22
CA THR A 166 2.41 2.70 14.02
C THR A 166 2.60 4.16 13.61
N SER A 167 3.38 4.43 12.54
CA SER A 167 3.55 5.78 12.00
C SER A 167 2.23 6.30 11.43
N ASN A 168 2.13 7.62 11.23
CA ASN A 168 0.96 8.22 10.60
C ASN A 168 0.78 7.70 9.17
N GLU A 169 1.88 7.55 8.42
CA GLU A 169 1.86 6.92 7.10
C GLU A 169 1.22 5.52 7.13
N ALA A 170 1.70 4.65 8.02
CA ALA A 170 1.22 3.28 8.16
C ALA A 170 -0.27 3.22 8.55
N LYS A 171 -0.70 4.11 9.46
CA LYS A 171 -2.09 4.24 9.89
C LYS A 171 -2.99 4.67 8.74
N ILE A 172 -2.63 5.73 8.04
CA ILE A 172 -3.39 6.24 6.89
C ILE A 172 -3.50 5.16 5.81
N PHE A 173 -2.37 4.53 5.47
CA PHE A 173 -2.32 3.45 4.50
C PHE A 173 -3.27 2.30 4.86
N ALA A 174 -3.11 1.72 6.05
CA ALA A 174 -3.87 0.54 6.46
C ALA A 174 -5.36 0.85 6.67
N TYR A 175 -5.69 1.94 7.36
CA TYR A 175 -7.09 2.33 7.57
C TYR A 175 -7.76 2.76 6.26
N GLY A 176 -7.03 3.32 5.30
CA GLY A 176 -7.57 3.62 3.98
C GLY A 176 -7.95 2.36 3.18
N PHE A 177 -7.12 1.30 3.22
CA PHE A 177 -7.48 0.01 2.60
C PHE A 177 -8.60 -0.72 3.34
N LEU A 178 -8.61 -0.67 4.67
CA LEU A 178 -9.71 -1.20 5.48
C LEU A 178 -11.02 -0.47 5.20
N PHE A 179 -10.98 0.85 5.00
CA PHE A 179 -12.13 1.62 4.54
C PHE A 179 -12.59 1.18 3.15
N LYS A 180 -11.68 1.05 2.18
CA LYS A 180 -12.03 0.59 0.82
C LYS A 180 -12.67 -0.80 0.84
N SER A 181 -12.13 -1.73 1.64
CA SER A 181 -12.73 -3.05 1.87
C SER A 181 -14.15 -2.92 2.43
N ALA A 182 -14.34 -2.13 3.49
CA ALA A 182 -15.66 -1.90 4.07
C ALA A 182 -16.65 -1.27 3.07
N PHE A 183 -16.19 -0.33 2.24
CA PHE A 183 -16.99 0.28 1.18
C PHE A 183 -17.42 -0.74 0.11
N LEU A 184 -16.48 -1.53 -0.42
CA LEU A 184 -16.75 -2.54 -1.45
C LEU A 184 -17.65 -3.68 -0.95
N LEU A 185 -17.60 -3.97 0.35
CA LEU A 185 -18.47 -4.91 1.05
C LEU A 185 -19.77 -4.27 1.58
N GLN A 186 -19.95 -2.97 1.38
CA GLN A 186 -21.09 -2.17 1.87
C GLN A 186 -21.31 -2.25 3.39
N ASN A 187 -20.24 -2.44 4.17
CA ASN A 187 -20.27 -2.45 5.62
C ASN A 187 -20.15 -1.03 6.19
N LYS A 188 -21.30 -0.38 6.41
CA LYS A 188 -21.40 1.01 6.88
C LYS A 188 -20.73 1.24 8.24
N GLU A 189 -20.88 0.32 9.19
CA GLU A 189 -20.29 0.43 10.53
C GLU A 189 -18.76 0.46 10.47
N LEU A 190 -18.17 -0.42 9.65
CA LEU A 190 -16.72 -0.45 9.45
C LEU A 190 -16.24 0.76 8.63
N MET A 191 -17.01 1.23 7.65
CA MET A 191 -16.69 2.48 6.95
C MET A 191 -16.59 3.66 7.94
N GLU A 192 -17.57 3.82 8.82
CA GLU A 192 -17.58 4.84 9.88
C GLU A 192 -16.39 4.73 10.84
N LEU A 193 -16.08 3.51 11.28
CA LEU A 193 -14.94 3.25 12.14
C LEU A 193 -13.62 3.67 11.47
N TYR A 194 -13.39 3.19 10.25
CA TYR A 194 -12.10 3.40 9.58
C TYR A 194 -11.95 4.83 9.06
N ILE A 195 -13.02 5.49 8.60
CA ILE A 195 -12.93 6.88 8.18
C ILE A 195 -12.60 7.80 9.36
N LYS A 196 -13.12 7.51 10.55
CA LYS A 196 -12.74 8.23 11.78
C LYS A 196 -11.25 8.09 12.05
N LYS A 197 -10.70 6.87 11.97
CA LYS A 197 -9.26 6.63 12.15
C LYS A 197 -8.38 7.36 11.12
N VAL A 198 -8.81 7.41 9.86
CA VAL A 198 -8.11 8.17 8.81
C VAL A 198 -8.17 9.69 9.06
N ARG A 199 -9.31 10.22 9.51
CA ARG A 199 -9.48 11.64 9.84
C ARG A 199 -8.60 12.05 11.02
N ASP A 200 -8.60 11.25 12.08
CA ASP A 200 -7.84 11.48 13.31
C ASP A 200 -6.32 11.36 13.15
N THR A 201 -5.84 10.80 12.03
CA THR A 201 -4.40 10.64 11.76
C THR A 201 -3.88 11.77 10.86
N GLU A 202 -3.04 12.66 11.38
CA GLU A 202 -2.50 13.80 10.64
C GLU A 202 -1.55 13.39 9.49
N ILE A 203 -1.50 14.21 8.44
CA ILE A 203 -0.43 14.10 7.42
C ILE A 203 0.79 14.83 7.97
N THR A 204 1.85 14.07 8.27
CA THR A 204 3.16 14.58 8.67
C THR A 204 4.12 14.58 7.48
N ASP A 205 5.25 15.27 7.58
CA ASP A 205 6.22 15.44 6.48
C ASP A 205 6.79 14.10 5.96
N ASP A 206 6.76 13.04 6.76
CA ASP A 206 7.20 11.70 6.39
C ASP A 206 6.15 10.91 5.58
N VAL A 207 4.90 11.39 5.47
CA VAL A 207 3.84 10.68 4.76
C VAL A 207 4.03 10.82 3.26
N TYR A 208 4.34 9.72 2.59
CA TYR A 208 4.51 9.68 1.14
C TYR A 208 3.19 9.83 0.37
N LEU A 209 3.30 10.05 -0.94
CA LEU A 209 2.18 10.48 -1.79
C LEU A 209 1.00 9.49 -1.84
N ILE A 210 1.24 8.17 -1.80
CA ILE A 210 0.17 7.17 -1.92
C ILE A 210 -0.72 7.20 -0.65
N PRO A 211 -0.18 7.08 0.58
CA PRO A 211 -0.99 7.28 1.78
C PRO A 211 -1.67 8.65 1.83
N ALA A 212 -0.98 9.73 1.45
CA ALA A 212 -1.59 11.07 1.42
C ALA A 212 -2.79 11.14 0.46
N GLY A 213 -2.65 10.62 -0.77
CA GLY A 213 -3.73 10.54 -1.74
C GLY A 213 -4.87 9.64 -1.25
N LEU A 214 -4.56 8.53 -0.60
CA LEU A 214 -5.55 7.61 -0.04
C LEU A 214 -6.39 8.29 1.04
N LYS A 215 -5.78 9.08 1.94
CA LYS A 215 -6.50 9.84 2.97
C LYS A 215 -7.58 10.72 2.36
N TYR A 216 -7.22 11.55 1.37
CA TYR A 216 -8.19 12.43 0.73
C TYR A 216 -9.20 11.65 -0.12
N GLY A 217 -8.76 10.63 -0.84
CA GLY A 217 -9.64 9.77 -1.65
C GLY A 217 -10.78 9.17 -0.83
N VAL A 218 -10.47 8.54 0.31
CA VAL A 218 -11.50 7.91 1.15
C VAL A 218 -12.35 8.94 1.90
N GLN A 219 -11.79 10.11 2.27
CA GLN A 219 -12.55 11.21 2.86
C GLN A 219 -13.59 11.80 1.89
N LEU A 220 -13.21 11.99 0.63
CA LEU A 220 -14.09 12.47 -0.42
C LEU A 220 -15.18 11.44 -0.73
N LEU A 221 -14.80 10.17 -0.90
CA LEU A 221 -15.75 9.09 -1.14
C LEU A 221 -16.78 8.97 -0.01
N TYR A 222 -16.34 9.00 1.25
CA TYR A 222 -17.26 8.92 2.38
C TYR A 222 -18.17 10.15 2.51
N ALA A 223 -17.64 11.35 2.22
CA ALA A 223 -18.45 12.57 2.25
C ALA A 223 -19.55 12.52 1.17
N ASP A 224 -19.24 12.02 -0.03
CA ASP A 224 -20.23 11.82 -1.08
C ASP A 224 -21.26 10.75 -0.72
N PHE A 225 -20.79 9.60 -0.22
CA PHE A 225 -21.63 8.48 0.22
C PHE A 225 -22.65 8.89 1.29
N THR A 226 -22.27 9.79 2.21
CA THR A 226 -23.16 10.30 3.26
C THR A 226 -23.97 11.53 2.83
N GLY A 227 -23.85 11.99 1.59
CA GLY A 227 -24.50 13.20 1.08
C GLY A 227 -23.99 14.49 1.75
N ASN A 228 -22.84 14.48 2.41
CA ASN A 228 -22.30 15.62 3.15
C ASN A 228 -21.51 16.56 2.24
N GLU A 229 -22.23 17.42 1.53
CA GLU A 229 -21.67 18.38 0.57
C GLU A 229 -20.64 19.34 1.20
N TYR A 230 -20.87 19.78 2.43
CA TYR A 230 -19.95 20.67 3.14
C TYR A 230 -18.59 19.99 3.35
N LEU A 231 -18.58 18.76 3.87
CA LEU A 231 -17.35 18.01 4.07
C LEU A 231 -16.66 17.68 2.75
N PHE A 232 -17.42 17.33 1.71
CA PHE A 232 -16.86 17.07 0.39
C PHE A 232 -16.10 18.29 -0.14
N ARG A 233 -16.74 19.47 -0.14
CA ARG A 233 -16.10 20.73 -0.59
C ARG A 233 -14.89 21.10 0.23
N LYS A 234 -14.97 20.94 1.56
CA LYS A 234 -13.85 21.19 2.48
C LYS A 234 -12.65 20.31 2.12
N TYR A 235 -12.84 18.99 2.08
CA TYR A 235 -11.75 18.06 1.79
C TYR A 235 -11.20 18.22 0.38
N PHE A 236 -12.04 18.54 -0.61
CA PHE A 236 -11.58 18.77 -1.97
C PHE A 236 -10.73 20.04 -2.06
N ALA A 237 -11.12 21.12 -1.37
CA ALA A 237 -10.34 22.35 -1.30
C ALA A 237 -9.00 22.14 -0.58
N GLU A 238 -8.97 21.36 0.50
CA GLU A 238 -7.74 20.99 1.21
C GLU A 238 -6.82 20.12 0.35
N MET A 239 -7.38 19.09 -0.29
CA MET A 239 -6.66 18.20 -1.22
C MET A 239 -5.97 18.99 -2.33
N LYS A 240 -6.66 19.96 -2.95
CA LYS A 240 -6.10 20.82 -4.00
C LYS A 240 -4.88 21.63 -3.55
N LYS A 241 -4.79 21.99 -2.27
CA LYS A 241 -3.61 22.68 -1.71
C LYS A 241 -2.49 21.68 -1.44
N VAL A 242 -2.82 20.57 -0.79
CA VAL A 242 -1.82 19.58 -0.36
C VAL A 242 -1.18 18.85 -1.55
N ARG A 243 -1.92 18.58 -2.63
CA ARG A 243 -1.38 17.90 -3.82
C ARG A 243 -0.13 18.58 -4.40
N LEU A 244 0.00 19.91 -4.26
CA LEU A 244 1.13 20.67 -4.79
C LEU A 244 2.46 20.27 -4.14
N GLN A 245 2.41 19.82 -2.88
CA GLN A 245 3.58 19.34 -2.13
C GLN A 245 4.08 17.98 -2.64
N TYR A 246 3.23 17.22 -3.33
CA TYR A 246 3.51 15.86 -3.78
C TYR A 246 3.86 15.77 -5.27
N ILE A 247 3.99 16.89 -5.98
CA ILE A 247 4.34 16.90 -7.41
C ILE A 247 5.68 16.21 -7.64
N GLU A 248 6.74 16.65 -6.95
CA GLU A 248 8.08 16.07 -7.14
C GLU A 248 8.12 14.57 -6.80
N ALA A 249 7.48 14.17 -5.70
CA ALA A 249 7.37 12.76 -5.33
C ALA A 249 6.58 11.94 -6.36
N SER A 250 5.54 12.53 -6.96
CA SER A 250 4.69 11.90 -7.98
C SER A 250 5.41 11.73 -9.32
N GLU A 251 6.31 12.66 -9.67
CA GLU A 251 7.19 12.52 -10.84
C GLU A 251 8.14 11.33 -10.71
N LYS A 252 8.54 11.00 -9.47
CA LYS A 252 9.53 9.95 -9.13
C LYS A 252 8.89 8.64 -8.64
N SER A 253 7.60 8.42 -8.90
CA SER A 253 6.82 7.28 -8.38
C SER A 253 6.18 6.46 -9.50
N VAL A 254 5.65 5.28 -9.16
CA VAL A 254 4.87 4.44 -10.10
C VAL A 254 3.58 5.10 -10.55
N CYS A 255 3.01 5.92 -9.67
CA CYS A 255 1.75 6.61 -9.85
C CYS A 255 1.75 7.92 -9.07
N SER A 256 0.84 8.82 -9.42
CA SER A 256 0.72 10.15 -8.86
C SER A 256 -0.20 10.20 -7.63
N PHE A 257 -0.15 11.33 -6.93
CA PHE A 257 -1.14 11.66 -5.92
C PHE A 257 -2.56 11.68 -6.53
N GLU A 258 -2.73 12.29 -7.71
CA GLU A 258 -4.04 12.39 -8.39
C GLU A 258 -4.61 11.02 -8.73
N TYR A 259 -3.76 10.10 -9.19
CA TYR A 259 -4.12 8.70 -9.45
C TYR A 259 -4.77 8.06 -8.24
N THR A 260 -4.17 8.23 -7.05
CA THR A 260 -4.65 7.59 -5.83
C THR A 260 -5.98 8.17 -5.35
N VAL A 261 -6.17 9.49 -5.52
CA VAL A 261 -7.45 10.15 -5.20
C VAL A 261 -8.54 9.71 -6.19
N LEU A 262 -8.23 9.65 -7.49
CA LEU A 262 -9.18 9.25 -8.53
C LEU A 262 -9.68 7.82 -8.31
N GLU A 263 -8.81 6.91 -7.87
CA GLU A 263 -9.18 5.51 -7.55
C GLU A 263 -10.35 5.41 -6.55
N SER A 264 -10.55 6.41 -5.67
CA SER A 264 -11.72 6.47 -4.78
C SER A 264 -12.86 7.29 -5.39
N LEU A 265 -12.53 8.36 -6.12
CA LEU A 265 -13.53 9.29 -6.63
C LEU A 265 -14.38 8.69 -7.76
N ILE A 266 -13.88 7.70 -8.51
CA ILE A 266 -14.65 6.99 -9.56
C ILE A 266 -15.95 6.35 -9.03
N PHE A 267 -16.05 6.08 -7.73
CA PHE A 267 -17.27 5.54 -7.09
C PHE A 267 -18.35 6.61 -6.84
N THR A 268 -18.06 7.87 -7.12
CA THR A 268 -19.00 8.99 -6.94
C THR A 268 -19.59 9.43 -8.29
N ASN A 269 -20.47 10.44 -8.26
CA ASN A 269 -20.92 11.17 -9.47
C ASN A 269 -20.31 12.58 -9.58
N ARG A 270 -19.14 12.79 -8.97
CA ARG A 270 -18.43 14.08 -8.90
C ARG A 270 -17.57 14.34 -10.13
N THR A 271 -18.24 14.49 -11.27
CA THR A 271 -17.62 14.54 -12.59
C THR A 271 -16.65 15.71 -12.77
N LYS A 272 -16.95 16.89 -12.21
CA LYS A 272 -16.07 18.05 -12.27
C LYS A 272 -14.75 17.81 -11.53
N GLU A 273 -14.83 17.17 -10.38
CA GLU A 273 -13.69 16.83 -9.54
C GLU A 273 -12.83 15.71 -10.15
N MET A 274 -13.46 14.71 -10.77
CA MET A 274 -12.74 13.70 -11.56
C MET A 274 -11.98 14.34 -12.72
N LYS A 275 -12.63 15.24 -13.48
CA LYS A 275 -12.00 15.96 -14.58
C LYS A 275 -10.80 16.77 -14.12
N PHE A 276 -10.92 17.47 -12.99
CA PHE A 276 -9.81 18.20 -12.38
C PHE A 276 -8.60 17.29 -12.12
N LEU A 277 -8.80 16.09 -11.55
CA LEU A 277 -7.70 15.16 -11.26
C LEU A 277 -7.02 14.66 -12.53
N ILE A 278 -7.77 14.42 -13.60
CA ILE A 278 -7.23 13.97 -14.90
C ILE A 278 -6.41 15.10 -15.55
N GLU A 279 -6.96 16.31 -15.62
CA GLU A 279 -6.30 17.47 -16.24
C GLU A 279 -5.07 17.94 -15.47
N ASN A 280 -5.01 17.66 -14.16
CA ASN A 280 -3.90 18.04 -13.30
C ASN A 280 -3.02 16.85 -12.90
N ASN A 281 -3.16 15.70 -13.55
CA ASN A 281 -2.37 14.52 -13.22
C ASN A 281 -0.87 14.78 -13.40
N THR A 282 -0.09 14.47 -12.36
CA THR A 282 1.37 14.59 -12.45
C THR A 282 1.95 13.43 -13.27
N VAL A 283 2.59 13.75 -14.40
CA VAL A 283 3.25 12.77 -15.27
C VAL A 283 4.59 12.35 -14.67
N GLN A 284 4.86 11.04 -14.69
CA GLN A 284 6.11 10.47 -14.18
C GLN A 284 7.29 10.82 -15.11
N LYS A 285 8.45 11.12 -14.52
CA LYS A 285 9.71 11.34 -15.25
C LYS A 285 10.55 10.07 -15.19
N ASP A 286 10.87 9.50 -16.36
CA ASP A 286 11.54 8.19 -16.49
C ASP A 286 12.99 8.12 -15.97
N SER A 287 13.55 9.21 -15.43
CA SER A 287 15.00 9.40 -15.32
C SER A 287 15.62 9.32 -13.92
N ASP A 288 14.88 9.14 -12.82
CA ASP A 288 15.48 9.15 -11.46
C ASP A 288 15.18 7.93 -10.58
N LYS A 289 16.16 7.02 -10.63
CA LYS A 289 16.79 6.09 -9.64
C LYS A 289 15.98 5.25 -8.65
N ASP A 290 16.46 3.99 -8.58
CA ASP A 290 16.20 2.91 -7.61
C ASP A 290 14.89 2.11 -7.78
N PHE A 291 14.78 1.53 -8.97
CA PHE A 291 14.13 0.25 -9.28
C PHE A 291 12.65 0.11 -8.89
N ILE A 292 11.80 0.89 -9.55
CA ILE A 292 10.47 0.41 -9.91
C ILE A 292 10.65 -0.55 -11.09
N PRO A 293 10.32 -1.85 -10.99
CA PRO A 293 10.36 -2.73 -12.15
C PRO A 293 9.47 -2.17 -13.26
N ALA A 294 9.94 -2.13 -14.51
CA ALA A 294 9.18 -1.62 -15.66
C ALA A 294 7.77 -2.25 -15.76
N LYS A 295 7.65 -3.53 -15.37
CA LYS A 295 6.37 -4.26 -15.24
C LYS A 295 5.38 -3.54 -14.30
N ARG A 296 5.83 -3.01 -13.17
CA ARG A 296 4.97 -2.31 -12.20
C ARG A 296 4.48 -0.97 -12.74
N LYS A 297 5.36 -0.22 -13.42
CA LYS A 297 4.94 1.02 -14.11
C LYS A 297 3.86 0.70 -15.15
N LYS A 298 4.06 -0.35 -15.96
CA LYS A 298 3.08 -0.82 -16.94
C LYS A 298 1.72 -1.16 -16.30
N ILE A 299 1.71 -1.86 -15.15
CA ILE A 299 0.47 -2.15 -14.40
C ILE A 299 -0.25 -0.84 -14.03
N HIS A 300 0.45 0.13 -13.44
CA HIS A 300 -0.15 1.39 -13.04
C HIS A 300 -0.65 2.22 -14.24
N ASP A 301 0.05 2.16 -15.38
CA ASP A 301 -0.39 2.82 -16.61
C ASP A 301 -1.70 2.23 -17.14
N GLU A 302 -1.86 0.90 -17.11
CA GLU A 302 -3.14 0.28 -17.48
C GLU A 302 -4.26 0.69 -16.52
N VAL A 303 -4.00 0.66 -15.22
CA VAL A 303 -4.99 1.09 -14.23
C VAL A 303 -5.40 2.53 -14.47
N TRP A 304 -4.44 3.42 -14.74
CA TRP A 304 -4.75 4.83 -15.03
C TRP A 304 -5.67 4.96 -16.24
N LYS A 305 -5.45 4.19 -17.31
CA LYS A 305 -6.37 4.18 -18.47
C LYS A 305 -7.77 3.74 -18.07
N ILE A 306 -7.90 2.69 -17.27
CA ILE A 306 -9.21 2.17 -16.80
C ILE A 306 -9.92 3.23 -15.94
N LEU A 307 -9.21 3.88 -15.02
CA LEU A 307 -9.76 4.95 -14.18
C LEU A 307 -10.22 6.15 -15.03
N CYS A 308 -9.42 6.57 -16.01
CA CYS A 308 -9.79 7.63 -16.96
C CYS A 308 -11.02 7.25 -17.79
N ALA A 309 -11.05 6.04 -18.36
CA ALA A 309 -12.21 5.56 -19.12
C ALA A 309 -13.49 5.58 -18.28
N THR A 310 -13.40 5.09 -17.04
CA THR A 310 -14.52 5.10 -16.08
C THR A 310 -15.00 6.52 -15.77
N ALA A 311 -14.05 7.44 -15.54
CA ALA A 311 -14.36 8.83 -15.24
C ALA A 311 -15.00 9.55 -16.43
N TYR A 312 -14.44 9.42 -17.64
CA TYR A 312 -15.00 10.03 -18.85
C TYR A 312 -16.37 9.46 -19.21
N GLN A 313 -16.59 8.15 -19.01
CA GLN A 313 -17.92 7.58 -19.17
C GLN A 313 -18.94 8.24 -18.22
N LYS A 314 -18.57 8.49 -16.96
CA LYS A 314 -19.44 9.20 -16.00
C LYS A 314 -19.67 10.67 -16.35
N MET A 315 -18.81 11.27 -17.17
CA MET A 315 -18.96 12.63 -17.70
C MET A 315 -19.81 12.69 -18.98
N ASP A 316 -20.32 11.55 -19.45
CA ASP A 316 -20.96 11.40 -20.77
C ASP A 316 -20.03 11.79 -21.94
N ASP A 317 -18.70 11.69 -21.74
CA ASP A 317 -17.68 11.94 -22.76
C ASP A 317 -17.25 10.61 -23.40
N GLN A 318 -18.13 10.09 -24.26
CA GLN A 318 -17.94 8.80 -24.92
C GLN A 318 -16.64 8.74 -25.72
N LYS A 319 -16.27 9.84 -26.39
CA LYS A 319 -15.05 9.92 -27.20
C LYS A 319 -13.79 9.66 -26.38
N ASN A 320 -13.64 10.35 -25.25
CA ASN A 320 -12.47 10.14 -24.39
C ASN A 320 -12.54 8.83 -23.63
N SER A 321 -13.74 8.39 -23.22
CA SER A 321 -13.94 7.06 -22.64
C SER A 321 -13.39 5.96 -23.56
N ASP A 322 -13.81 5.94 -24.83
CA ASP A 322 -13.40 4.94 -25.82
C ASP A 322 -11.91 5.04 -26.16
N LEU A 323 -11.38 6.28 -26.22
CA LEU A 323 -9.96 6.52 -26.45
C LEU A 323 -9.08 5.86 -25.38
N TYR A 324 -9.46 5.96 -24.10
CA TYR A 324 -8.73 5.31 -23.02
C TYR A 324 -9.00 3.80 -22.98
N LEU A 325 -10.27 3.39 -23.13
CA LEU A 325 -10.67 1.99 -23.04
C LEU A 325 -10.01 1.12 -24.12
N SER A 326 -9.95 1.59 -25.36
CA SER A 326 -9.33 0.88 -26.50
C SER A 326 -7.81 0.66 -26.35
N ARG A 327 -7.15 1.42 -25.45
CA ARG A 327 -5.72 1.32 -25.16
C ARG A 327 -5.42 0.41 -23.96
N VAL A 328 -6.45 -0.08 -23.28
CA VAL A 328 -6.29 -1.00 -22.14
C VAL A 328 -5.89 -2.37 -22.65
N ASN A 329 -4.85 -2.94 -22.07
CA ASN A 329 -4.55 -4.37 -22.20
C ASN A 329 -4.63 -5.02 -20.82
N LEU A 330 -5.65 -5.86 -20.60
CA LEU A 330 -5.89 -6.52 -19.31
C LEU A 330 -4.77 -7.50 -18.90
N GLU A 331 -4.03 -8.07 -19.86
CA GLU A 331 -2.89 -8.98 -19.57
C GLU A 331 -1.72 -8.25 -18.89
N ASN A 332 -1.69 -6.93 -18.96
CA ASN A 332 -0.69 -6.10 -18.29
C ASN A 332 -1.06 -5.79 -16.84
N LEU A 333 -2.25 -6.16 -16.37
CA LEU A 333 -2.60 -6.07 -14.94
C LEU A 333 -1.83 -7.13 -14.14
N GLY A 334 -1.45 -6.78 -12.91
CA GLY A 334 -0.68 -7.67 -12.03
C GLY A 334 -1.58 -8.51 -11.12
N ILE A 335 -1.01 -9.57 -10.54
CA ILE A 335 -1.72 -10.40 -9.54
C ILE A 335 -2.20 -9.53 -8.38
N GLY A 336 -3.45 -9.74 -8.00
CA GLY A 336 -4.11 -8.99 -6.94
C GLY A 336 -4.65 -7.63 -7.38
N TRP A 337 -4.54 -7.30 -8.68
CA TRP A 337 -5.09 -6.11 -9.29
C TRP A 337 -5.97 -6.45 -10.49
N GLU A 338 -5.71 -7.59 -11.14
CA GLU A 338 -6.39 -8.05 -12.34
C GLU A 338 -7.91 -8.08 -12.19
N LYS A 339 -8.44 -8.65 -11.10
CA LYS A 339 -9.90 -8.84 -10.97
C LYS A 339 -10.60 -7.51 -10.70
N TYR A 340 -10.10 -6.75 -9.73
CA TYR A 340 -10.69 -5.48 -9.31
C TYR A 340 -10.76 -4.46 -10.45
N TYR A 341 -9.67 -4.28 -11.21
CA TYR A 341 -9.67 -3.32 -12.31
C TYR A 341 -10.31 -3.86 -13.60
N SER A 342 -10.26 -5.17 -13.87
CA SER A 342 -11.03 -5.76 -14.97
C SER A 342 -12.53 -5.57 -14.76
N MET A 343 -13.00 -5.60 -13.52
CA MET A 343 -14.40 -5.33 -13.21
C MET A 343 -14.82 -3.92 -13.66
N MET A 344 -14.03 -2.89 -13.30
CA MET A 344 -14.26 -1.53 -13.78
C MET A 344 -14.24 -1.43 -15.30
N TYR A 345 -13.23 -2.05 -15.95
CA TYR A 345 -13.12 -2.10 -17.40
C TYR A 345 -14.38 -2.68 -18.05
N TYR A 346 -14.87 -3.81 -17.57
CA TYR A 346 -16.07 -4.46 -18.11
C TYR A 346 -17.35 -3.66 -17.87
N PHE A 347 -17.48 -2.97 -16.74
CA PHE A 347 -18.59 -2.04 -16.52
C PHE A 347 -18.58 -0.87 -17.51
N VAL A 348 -17.39 -0.34 -17.85
CA VAL A 348 -17.28 0.69 -18.89
C VAL A 348 -17.68 0.11 -20.25
N GLN A 349 -17.12 -1.05 -20.62
CA GLN A 349 -17.41 -1.73 -21.88
C GLN A 349 -18.90 -2.05 -22.05
N LEU A 350 -19.57 -2.45 -20.96
CA LEU A 350 -20.98 -2.85 -20.98
C LEU A 350 -21.93 -1.77 -21.52
N LYS A 351 -21.60 -0.48 -21.33
CA LYS A 351 -22.42 0.64 -21.84
C LYS A 351 -22.21 0.96 -23.31
N SER A 352 -21.08 0.53 -23.90
CA SER A 352 -20.67 0.86 -25.27
C SER A 352 -20.90 -0.29 -26.27
N THR A 353 -21.43 -1.43 -25.82
CA THR A 353 -21.44 -2.68 -26.58
C THR A 353 -22.84 -3.09 -27.09
N ASP A 354 -22.88 -3.85 -28.20
CA ASP A 354 -24.10 -4.44 -28.76
C ASP A 354 -24.73 -5.55 -27.89
N GLN A 355 -25.94 -5.98 -28.24
CA GLN A 355 -26.73 -6.88 -27.40
C GLN A 355 -26.11 -8.27 -27.20
N HIS A 356 -25.37 -8.81 -28.18
CA HIS A 356 -24.81 -10.16 -28.09
C HIS A 356 -23.55 -10.17 -27.21
N GLU A 357 -22.67 -9.19 -27.38
CA GLU A 357 -21.44 -9.11 -26.58
C GLU A 357 -21.72 -8.68 -25.12
N ARG A 358 -22.85 -8.01 -24.85
CA ARG A 358 -23.30 -7.70 -23.46
C ARG A 358 -23.44 -8.93 -22.56
N LEU A 359 -24.03 -10.03 -23.05
CA LEU A 359 -24.22 -11.23 -22.23
C LEU A 359 -22.88 -11.85 -21.80
N ASN A 360 -21.89 -11.85 -22.69
CA ASN A 360 -20.54 -12.30 -22.39
C ASN A 360 -19.87 -11.41 -21.33
N ILE A 361 -20.00 -10.09 -21.46
CA ILE A 361 -19.46 -9.13 -20.49
C ILE A 361 -20.12 -9.32 -19.11
N ILE A 362 -21.45 -9.45 -19.05
CA ILE A 362 -22.18 -9.70 -17.80
C ILE A 362 -21.69 -10.99 -17.13
N SER A 363 -21.49 -12.06 -17.90
CA SER A 363 -20.95 -13.33 -17.38
C SER A 363 -19.57 -13.13 -16.75
N LYS A 364 -18.67 -12.40 -17.42
CA LYS A 364 -17.35 -12.06 -16.86
C LYS A 364 -17.44 -11.25 -15.58
N ILE A 365 -18.33 -10.24 -15.53
CA ILE A 365 -18.54 -9.44 -14.32
C ILE A 365 -19.01 -10.32 -13.15
N LYS A 366 -19.97 -11.23 -13.38
CA LYS A 366 -20.46 -12.15 -12.34
C LYS A 366 -19.34 -13.01 -11.75
N ILE A 367 -18.51 -13.62 -12.61
CA ILE A 367 -17.35 -14.41 -12.16
C ILE A 367 -16.41 -13.57 -11.30
N LEU A 368 -16.13 -12.32 -11.71
CA LEU A 368 -15.26 -11.43 -10.95
C LEU A 368 -15.88 -11.03 -9.60
N ILE A 369 -17.20 -10.83 -9.53
CA ILE A 369 -17.91 -10.54 -8.28
C ILE A 369 -17.82 -11.75 -7.34
N ASP A 370 -18.11 -12.95 -7.83
CA ASP A 370 -18.03 -14.20 -7.05
C ASP A 370 -16.61 -14.42 -6.50
N ASP A 371 -15.59 -14.15 -7.30
CA ASP A 371 -14.19 -14.31 -6.91
C ASP A 371 -13.70 -13.29 -5.87
N THR A 372 -14.28 -12.09 -5.86
CA THR A 372 -13.81 -10.96 -5.04
C THR A 372 -14.71 -10.65 -3.86
N TYR A 373 -15.95 -11.13 -3.88
CA TYR A 373 -17.02 -10.90 -2.90
C TYR A 373 -17.45 -9.44 -2.77
N PHE A 374 -17.23 -8.61 -3.78
CA PHE A 374 -17.59 -7.19 -3.73
C PHE A 374 -19.08 -6.95 -3.95
N SER A 375 -19.85 -6.92 -2.87
CA SER A 375 -21.30 -6.65 -2.90
C SER A 375 -21.67 -5.30 -3.53
N TYR A 376 -20.78 -4.29 -3.48
CA TYR A 376 -21.00 -3.03 -4.21
C TYR A 376 -21.21 -3.25 -5.72
N TYR A 377 -20.42 -4.15 -6.33
CA TYR A 377 -20.52 -4.43 -7.76
C TYR A 377 -21.66 -5.40 -8.09
N GLU A 378 -22.05 -6.24 -7.14
CA GLU A 378 -23.27 -7.06 -7.22
C GLU A 378 -24.51 -6.17 -7.32
N ASP A 379 -24.64 -5.18 -6.45
CA ASP A 379 -25.73 -4.20 -6.49
C ASP A 379 -25.68 -3.37 -7.78
N LEU A 380 -24.49 -2.90 -8.18
CA LEU A 380 -24.32 -2.12 -9.41
C LEU A 380 -24.74 -2.92 -10.66
N LEU A 381 -24.41 -4.21 -10.72
CA LEU A 381 -24.83 -5.07 -11.82
C LEU A 381 -26.35 -5.29 -11.78
N SER A 382 -26.92 -5.52 -10.60
CA SER A 382 -28.35 -5.74 -10.43
C SER A 382 -29.17 -4.52 -10.86
N ASP A 383 -28.73 -3.32 -10.48
CA ASP A 383 -29.32 -2.06 -10.92
C ASP A 383 -29.27 -1.90 -12.44
N TYR A 384 -28.14 -2.21 -13.07
CA TYR A 384 -28.01 -2.18 -14.52
C TYR A 384 -29.01 -3.12 -15.21
N LEU A 385 -29.14 -4.36 -14.73
CA LEU A 385 -30.06 -5.35 -15.31
C LEU A 385 -31.53 -4.91 -15.17
N ASN A 386 -31.90 -4.36 -14.01
CA ASN A 386 -33.25 -3.85 -13.76
C ASN A 386 -33.62 -2.67 -14.68
N VAL A 387 -32.67 -1.78 -15.00
CA VAL A 387 -32.88 -0.68 -15.96
C VAL A 387 -33.05 -1.22 -17.38
N SER A 388 -32.17 -2.13 -17.80
CA SER A 388 -32.19 -2.75 -19.14
C SER A 388 -33.51 -3.50 -19.43
N GLU A 389 -34.07 -4.21 -18.45
CA GLU A 389 -35.36 -4.90 -18.60
C GLU A 389 -36.52 -3.92 -18.82
N LYS A 390 -36.54 -2.78 -18.11
CA LYS A 390 -37.51 -1.71 -18.33
C LYS A 390 -37.33 -1.08 -19.72
N GLU A 391 -36.07 -0.92 -20.15
CA GLU A 391 -35.57 -0.66 -21.51
C GLU A 391 -36.39 -1.41 -22.58
N LEU A 392 -36.34 -2.74 -22.49
CA LEU A 392 -36.89 -3.69 -23.45
C LEU A 392 -38.43 -3.77 -23.43
N VAL A 393 -39.06 -3.58 -22.26
CA VAL A 393 -40.53 -3.58 -22.15
C VAL A 393 -41.16 -2.33 -22.75
N LEU A 394 -40.45 -1.20 -22.75
CA LEU A 394 -40.93 0.06 -23.35
C LEU A 394 -40.81 0.06 -24.88
N VAL A 395 -39.81 -0.63 -25.43
CA VAL A 395 -39.61 -0.77 -26.89
C VAL A 395 -40.58 -1.78 -27.50
N SER A 396 -40.98 -2.82 -26.77
CA SER A 396 -41.97 -3.81 -27.24
C SER A 396 -43.43 -3.36 -27.15
N LYS A 397 -43.69 -2.17 -26.56
CA LYS A 397 -45.02 -1.54 -26.47
C LYS A 397 -45.21 -0.36 -27.44
N LYS A 398 -44.23 -0.09 -28.30
CA LYS A 398 -44.35 0.81 -29.45
C LYS A 398 -44.36 -0.04 -30.72
#